data_AF-A0A1V5K3N2-F1
#
_entry.id   AF-A0A1V5K3N2-F1
#
_cell.length_a   1.000
_cell.length_b   1.000
_cell.length_c   1.000
_cell.angle_alpha   90.00
_cell.angle_beta   90.00
_cell.angle_gamma   90.00
#
_symmetry.space_group_name_H-M   'P 1'
#
loop_
_entity.id
_entity.type
_entity.pdbx_description
1 polymer ?
#
loop_
_entity_poly.entity_id
_entity_poly.type
_entity_poly.pdbx_seq_one_letter_code
_entity_poly.pdbx_strand_id
1 'polypeptide(L)'
;MAMFGMEQVGMRQAPPSCPNGFLYQIRPGDTLWAIAQRYGTTVGAIQAANPGIDPNSLRVAQLICIPRAAGGGGCPAGSSPYVIRSGDTFYAIAQRSGITVAQLTAANPGVNPNALRIGQTICVPGRAPSGGAACPAGSSPYVIRRGDTFYAISQRFGLTVAALQAANPGVNPNALQIGQLICIPGRRPPATTVRCSTVLNATSSAPGASGRVWLDTNSAGNLEITVSGFGLPAPSIFGGTAYGANIVVDGTQIWVPMVQTVEGRWTGTIVRPPVPNIVARGRVGVYPGPVLTGPLADCR
;
A
#
# COMPACT_ATOMS: atom_id res chain seq x y z
N MET A 1 -26.17 84.57 37.61
CA MET A 1 -25.35 83.64 38.39
C MET A 1 -25.43 82.28 37.70
N ALA A 2 -24.46 81.98 36.85
CA ALA A 2 -24.35 80.69 36.20
C ALA A 2 -23.75 79.70 37.20
N MET A 3 -24.35 78.51 37.31
CA MET A 3 -23.71 77.33 37.93
C MET A 3 -23.78 76.21 36.91
N PHE A 4 -22.61 75.94 36.33
CA PHE A 4 -22.31 74.85 35.42
C PHE A 4 -22.12 73.52 36.18
N GLY A 5 -22.41 72.42 35.49
CA GLY A 5 -21.67 71.16 35.63
C GLY A 5 -22.38 70.09 36.49
N MET A 6 -22.38 68.81 36.14
CA MET A 6 -21.71 68.10 35.04
C MET A 6 -22.56 66.88 34.67
N GLU A 7 -22.75 66.70 33.38
CA GLU A 7 -23.34 65.54 32.74
C GLU A 7 -22.56 64.29 33.14
N GLN A 8 -23.26 63.27 33.65
CA GLN A 8 -22.69 61.95 33.95
C GLN A 8 -22.31 61.28 32.63
N VAL A 9 -21.09 61.53 32.17
CA VAL A 9 -20.49 60.83 31.02
C VAL A 9 -20.45 59.34 31.37
N GLY A 10 -21.34 58.58 30.73
CA GLY A 10 -21.42 57.13 30.86
C GLY A 10 -20.05 56.50 30.77
N MET A 11 -19.72 55.69 31.77
CA MET A 11 -18.43 55.00 31.88
C MET A 11 -18.11 54.32 30.56
N ARG A 12 -17.07 54.79 29.87
CA ARG A 12 -16.46 54.07 28.75
C ARG A 12 -16.05 52.72 29.31
N GLN A 13 -16.78 51.66 28.96
CA GLN A 13 -16.39 50.29 29.29
C GLN A 13 -14.92 50.13 28.89
N ALA A 14 -14.10 49.59 29.80
CA ALA A 14 -12.70 49.31 29.49
C ALA A 14 -12.64 48.52 28.18
N PRO A 15 -11.73 48.87 27.25
CA PRO A 15 -11.64 48.17 25.98
C PRO A 15 -11.50 46.66 26.27
N PRO A 16 -12.29 45.81 25.59
CA PRO A 16 -12.26 44.37 25.84
C PRO A 16 -10.82 43.86 25.72
N SER A 17 -10.34 43.10 26.70
CA SER A 17 -9.02 42.50 26.64
C SER A 17 -9.09 41.19 25.84
N CYS A 18 -8.08 40.91 25.03
CA CYS A 18 -8.02 39.71 24.20
C CYS A 18 -6.64 39.04 24.30
N PRO A 19 -6.30 38.45 25.47
CA PRO A 19 -4.96 37.97 25.77
C PRO A 19 -4.47 36.83 24.86
N ASN A 20 -5.39 36.04 24.29
CA ASN A 20 -5.09 34.91 23.39
C ASN A 20 -5.59 35.16 21.96
N GLY A 21 -5.64 36.42 21.53
CA GLY A 21 -6.26 36.78 20.27
C GLY A 21 -5.91 38.17 19.78
N PHE A 22 -6.83 38.78 19.05
CA PHE A 22 -6.77 40.19 18.71
C PHE A 22 -8.18 40.78 18.71
N LEU A 23 -8.28 42.10 18.84
CA LEU A 23 -9.56 42.80 18.75
C LEU A 23 -9.94 43.01 17.30
N TYR A 24 -11.16 42.61 16.96
CA TYR A 24 -11.76 42.84 15.66
C TYR A 24 -12.98 43.76 15.81
N GLN A 25 -13.06 44.75 14.93
CA GLN A 25 -14.22 45.62 14.84
C GLN A 25 -15.22 45.07 13.83
N ILE A 26 -16.44 44.77 14.28
CA ILE A 26 -17.52 44.26 13.45
C ILE A 26 -17.86 45.27 12.34
N ARG A 27 -17.91 44.80 11.11
CA ARG A 27 -18.23 45.57 9.90
C ARG A 27 -19.65 45.28 9.43
N PRO A 28 -20.25 46.16 8.61
CA PRO A 28 -21.53 45.86 7.96
C PRO A 28 -21.47 44.55 7.18
N GLY A 29 -22.42 43.64 7.45
CA GLY A 29 -22.51 42.33 6.78
C GLY A 29 -21.72 41.19 7.43
N ASP A 30 -21.01 41.44 8.53
CA ASP A 30 -20.33 40.38 9.26
C ASP A 30 -21.30 39.40 9.94
N THR A 31 -20.91 38.13 9.99
CA THR A 31 -21.51 37.11 10.86
C THR A 31 -20.42 36.46 11.70
N LEU A 32 -20.73 35.94 12.89
CA LEU A 32 -19.73 35.20 13.68
C LEU A 32 -19.18 34.01 12.91
N TRP A 33 -20.01 33.41 12.04
CA TRP A 33 -19.58 32.35 11.13
C TRP A 33 -18.52 32.86 10.14
N ALA A 34 -18.78 33.96 9.43
CA ALA A 34 -17.83 34.51 8.44
C ALA A 34 -16.53 34.98 9.10
N ILE A 35 -16.62 35.57 10.29
CA ILE A 35 -15.47 35.99 11.09
C ILE A 35 -14.66 34.77 11.57
N ALA A 36 -15.33 33.72 12.08
CA ALA A 36 -14.67 32.48 12.50
C ALA A 36 -13.92 31.82 11.34
N GLN A 37 -14.55 31.76 10.16
CA GLN A 37 -13.90 31.26 8.95
C GLN A 37 -12.69 32.12 8.55
N ARG A 38 -12.86 33.45 8.55
CA ARG A 38 -11.82 34.41 8.14
C ARG A 38 -10.56 34.30 9.00
N TYR A 39 -10.73 34.03 10.29
CA TYR A 39 -9.62 34.05 11.26
C TYR A 39 -9.23 32.67 11.78
N GLY A 40 -9.73 31.61 11.14
CA GLY A 40 -9.32 30.24 11.46
C GLY A 40 -9.64 29.84 12.90
N THR A 41 -10.83 30.19 13.38
CA THR A 41 -11.35 29.83 14.71
C THR A 41 -12.77 29.26 14.59
N THR A 42 -13.45 28.97 15.70
CA THR A 42 -14.85 28.48 15.68
C THR A 42 -15.82 29.53 16.23
N VAL A 43 -17.08 29.47 15.81
CA VAL A 43 -18.14 30.34 16.36
C VAL A 43 -18.23 30.17 17.88
N GLY A 44 -18.18 28.93 18.36
CA GLY A 44 -18.16 28.62 19.79
C GLY A 44 -16.96 29.22 20.53
N ALA A 45 -15.77 29.21 19.93
CA ALA A 45 -14.59 29.85 20.51
C ALA A 45 -14.74 31.38 20.57
N ILE A 46 -15.29 32.01 19.52
CA ILE A 46 -15.59 33.45 19.53
C ILE A 46 -16.61 33.77 20.62
N GLN A 47 -17.69 32.99 20.75
CA GLN A 47 -18.70 33.21 21.80
C GLN A 47 -18.11 33.04 23.21
N ALA A 48 -17.26 32.03 23.42
CA ALA A 48 -16.58 31.81 24.70
C ALA A 48 -15.62 32.96 25.06
N ALA A 49 -14.92 33.51 24.05
CA ALA A 49 -14.01 34.65 24.23
C ALA A 49 -14.74 36.01 24.40
N ASN A 50 -16.04 36.06 24.11
CA ASN A 50 -16.86 37.27 24.24
C ASN A 50 -18.14 36.97 25.03
N PRO A 51 -18.05 36.80 26.36
CA PRO A 51 -19.22 36.56 27.19
C PRO A 51 -20.31 37.62 26.94
N GLY A 52 -21.53 37.15 26.66
CA GLY A 52 -22.69 38.02 26.41
C GLY A 52 -22.86 38.48 24.95
N ILE A 53 -22.02 38.02 24.01
CA ILE A 53 -22.26 38.27 22.58
C ILE A 53 -23.48 37.46 22.10
N ASP A 54 -24.39 38.14 21.40
CA ASP A 54 -25.51 37.50 20.70
C ASP A 54 -25.14 37.26 19.22
N PRO A 55 -25.01 36.00 18.76
CA PRO A 55 -24.68 35.68 17.37
C PRO A 55 -25.68 36.21 16.34
N ASN A 56 -26.92 36.45 16.74
CA ASN A 56 -28.00 36.90 15.86
C ASN A 56 -28.16 38.43 15.88
N SER A 57 -27.40 39.15 16.72
CA SER A 57 -27.54 40.59 16.91
C SER A 57 -26.17 41.27 17.05
N LEU A 58 -25.35 41.15 16.01
CA LEU A 58 -24.04 41.78 15.94
C LEU A 58 -24.15 43.28 15.64
N ARG A 59 -23.47 44.12 16.44
CA ARG A 59 -23.51 45.58 16.25
C ARG A 59 -22.30 46.05 15.44
N VAL A 60 -22.55 46.80 14.36
CA VAL A 60 -21.48 47.44 13.59
C VAL A 60 -20.65 48.33 14.51
N ALA A 61 -19.34 48.36 14.28
CA ALA A 61 -18.33 49.05 15.07
C ALA A 61 -18.04 48.48 16.47
N GLN A 62 -18.77 47.43 16.91
CA GLN A 62 -18.46 46.72 18.15
C GLN A 62 -17.10 46.02 18.06
N LEU A 63 -16.28 46.17 19.09
CA LEU A 63 -15.03 45.41 19.24
C LEU A 63 -15.33 44.06 19.91
N ILE A 64 -14.86 42.99 19.28
CA ILE A 64 -14.91 41.62 19.81
C ILE A 64 -13.52 41.01 19.83
N CYS A 65 -13.24 40.19 20.83
CA CYS A 65 -12.04 39.37 20.90
C CYS A 65 -12.17 38.20 19.93
N ILE A 66 -11.29 38.14 18.93
CA ILE A 66 -11.16 36.95 18.09
C ILE A 66 -10.05 36.11 18.69
N PRO A 67 -10.37 34.98 19.36
CA PRO A 67 -9.33 34.11 19.85
C PRO A 67 -8.61 33.52 18.64
N ARG A 68 -7.28 33.58 18.68
CA ARG A 68 -6.50 32.65 17.88
C ARG A 68 -6.93 31.27 18.34
N ALA A 69 -7.22 30.36 17.41
CA ALA A 69 -7.74 29.04 17.76
C ALA A 69 -6.95 28.48 18.96
N ALA A 70 -7.68 28.02 19.98
CA ALA A 70 -7.14 27.26 21.09
C ALA A 70 -6.68 25.85 20.63
N GLY A 71 -6.02 25.78 19.47
CA GLY A 71 -4.97 24.82 19.17
C GLY A 71 -3.65 25.50 19.51
N GLY A 72 -3.42 25.69 20.81
CA GLY A 72 -2.12 26.00 21.37
C GLY A 72 -1.19 24.81 21.20
N GLY A 73 -0.77 24.65 19.95
CA GLY A 73 0.39 23.94 19.49
C GLY A 73 0.50 24.43 18.06
N GLY A 74 1.50 25.24 17.77
CA GLY A 74 1.89 25.44 16.37
C GLY A 74 2.00 24.07 15.69
N CYS A 75 1.95 24.04 14.36
CA CYS A 75 2.10 22.80 13.64
C CYS A 75 3.20 21.92 14.25
N PRO A 76 2.97 20.61 14.44
CA PRO A 76 3.90 19.74 15.15
C PRO A 76 5.33 19.96 14.66
N ALA A 77 6.33 19.83 15.54
CA ALA A 77 7.72 20.07 15.19
C ALA A 77 8.09 19.38 13.86
N GLY A 78 8.66 20.15 12.93
CA GLY A 78 8.90 19.69 11.56
C GLY A 78 7.71 19.84 10.61
N SER A 79 6.66 20.59 10.96
CA SER A 79 5.54 20.96 10.08
C SER A 79 5.40 22.48 9.96
N SER A 80 4.86 22.96 8.83
CA SER A 80 4.62 24.38 8.57
C SER A 80 3.13 24.65 8.32
N PRO A 81 2.59 25.78 8.82
CA PRO A 81 1.20 26.14 8.56
C PRO A 81 0.99 26.50 7.09
N TYR A 82 -0.13 26.04 6.53
CA TYR A 82 -0.57 26.32 5.16
C TYR A 82 -2.04 26.72 5.16
N VAL A 83 -2.35 27.84 4.51
CA VAL A 83 -3.73 28.33 4.34
C VAL A 83 -4.27 27.82 3.01
N ILE A 84 -5.36 27.05 3.07
CA ILE A 84 -6.06 26.50 1.91
C ILE A 84 -6.51 27.64 0.98
N ARG A 85 -6.16 27.52 -0.29
CA ARG A 85 -6.52 28.43 -1.38
C ARG A 85 -7.61 27.83 -2.25
N SER A 86 -8.20 28.65 -3.12
CA SER A 86 -9.15 28.16 -4.12
C SER A 86 -8.51 27.10 -5.00
N GLY A 87 -9.20 25.97 -5.19
CA GLY A 87 -8.72 24.84 -5.99
C GLY A 87 -7.76 23.89 -5.28
N ASP A 88 -7.38 24.16 -4.03
CA ASP A 88 -6.54 23.25 -3.27
C ASP A 88 -7.27 21.95 -2.92
N THR A 89 -6.51 20.86 -2.96
CA THR A 89 -6.89 19.56 -2.43
C THR A 89 -5.73 19.04 -1.59
N PHE A 90 -5.99 18.14 -0.64
CA PHE A 90 -4.90 17.47 0.08
C PHE A 90 -3.93 16.78 -0.89
N TYR A 91 -4.42 16.26 -2.02
CA TYR A 91 -3.58 15.73 -3.08
C TYR A 91 -2.63 16.76 -3.67
N ALA A 92 -3.14 17.90 -4.15
CA ALA A 92 -2.33 18.94 -4.77
C ALA A 92 -1.30 19.53 -3.79
N ILE A 93 -1.68 19.68 -2.52
CA ILE A 93 -0.80 20.17 -1.46
C ILE A 93 0.29 19.14 -1.13
N ALA A 94 -0.09 17.88 -0.94
CA ALA A 94 0.85 16.79 -0.64
C ALA A 94 1.87 16.60 -1.78
N GLN A 95 1.40 16.61 -3.03
CA GLN A 95 2.24 16.51 -4.22
C GLN A 95 3.26 17.67 -4.30
N ARG A 96 2.79 18.91 -4.10
CA ARG A 96 3.66 20.09 -4.11
C ARG A 96 4.68 20.08 -2.97
N SER A 97 4.30 19.52 -1.83
CA SER A 97 5.13 19.44 -0.63
C SER A 97 6.01 18.18 -0.59
N GLY A 98 5.88 17.29 -1.58
CA GLY A 98 6.66 16.06 -1.68
C GLY A 98 6.39 15.06 -0.55
N ILE A 99 5.16 15.04 -0.01
CA ILE A 99 4.68 14.12 1.04
C ILE A 99 3.48 13.31 0.52
N THR A 100 3.03 12.30 1.27
CA THR A 100 1.80 11.57 0.96
C THR A 100 0.57 12.25 1.56
N VAL A 101 -0.61 12.01 0.97
CA VAL A 101 -1.88 12.48 1.55
C VAL A 101 -2.13 11.85 2.92
N ALA A 102 -1.68 10.61 3.14
CA ALA A 102 -1.75 9.97 4.44
C ALA A 102 -0.92 10.72 5.50
N GLN A 103 0.31 11.13 5.18
CA GLN A 103 1.14 11.97 6.05
C GLN A 103 0.47 13.32 6.33
N LEU A 104 -0.09 13.97 5.30
CA LEU A 104 -0.81 15.23 5.47
C LEU A 104 -2.07 15.06 6.32
N THR A 105 -2.80 13.96 6.18
CA THR A 105 -4.01 13.67 6.95
C THR A 105 -3.68 13.35 8.40
N ALA A 106 -2.63 12.54 8.64
CA ALA A 106 -2.15 12.22 9.97
C ALA A 106 -1.68 13.47 10.74
N ALA A 107 -1.08 14.43 10.04
CA ALA A 107 -0.67 15.71 10.63
C ALA A 107 -1.84 16.67 10.92
N ASN A 108 -3.04 16.38 10.42
CA ASN A 108 -4.24 17.21 10.57
C ASN A 108 -5.43 16.40 11.10
N PRO A 109 -5.31 15.83 12.32
CA PRO A 109 -6.41 15.07 12.90
C PRO A 109 -7.67 15.95 13.01
N GLY A 110 -8.80 15.43 12.53
CA GLY A 110 -10.08 16.16 12.52
C GLY A 110 -10.33 17.02 11.28
N VAL A 111 -9.38 17.14 10.35
CA VAL A 111 -9.64 17.75 9.03
C VAL A 111 -10.16 16.70 8.07
N ASN A 112 -11.31 16.96 7.45
CA ASN A 112 -11.83 16.12 6.36
C ASN A 112 -11.17 16.51 5.02
N PRO A 113 -10.36 15.62 4.41
CA PRO A 113 -9.64 15.91 3.16
C PRO A 113 -10.55 16.22 1.96
N ASN A 114 -11.80 15.75 2.00
CA ASN A 114 -12.78 15.92 0.93
C ASN A 114 -13.68 17.16 1.14
N ALA A 115 -13.53 17.89 2.24
CA ALA A 115 -14.36 19.04 2.60
C ALA A 115 -13.52 20.24 3.08
N LEU A 116 -12.46 20.54 2.33
CA LEU A 116 -11.57 21.67 2.61
C LEU A 116 -12.26 23.00 2.35
N ARG A 117 -11.94 24.00 3.17
CA ARG A 117 -12.50 25.36 3.05
C ARG A 117 -11.41 26.37 2.76
N ILE A 118 -11.67 27.28 1.83
CA ILE A 118 -10.75 28.39 1.54
C ILE A 118 -10.53 29.21 2.82
N GLY A 119 -9.28 29.52 3.14
CA GLY A 119 -8.89 30.23 4.37
C GLY A 119 -8.66 29.31 5.58
N GLN A 120 -9.02 28.02 5.50
CA GLN A 120 -8.68 27.05 6.53
C GLN A 120 -7.16 26.87 6.63
N THR A 121 -6.62 26.91 7.85
CA THR A 121 -5.21 26.57 8.09
C THR A 121 -5.07 25.09 8.37
N ILE A 122 -4.13 24.45 7.70
CA ILE A 122 -3.68 23.08 7.95
C ILE A 122 -2.16 23.07 8.24
N CYS A 123 -1.66 21.99 8.81
CA CYS A 123 -0.25 21.76 9.05
C CYS A 123 0.32 20.84 7.97
N VAL A 124 1.30 21.33 7.22
CA VAL A 124 2.00 20.57 6.19
C VAL A 124 3.32 20.08 6.78
N PRO A 125 3.49 18.78 7.00
CA PRO A 125 4.78 18.22 7.40
C PRO A 125 5.87 18.62 6.42
N GLY A 126 6.99 19.08 6.97
CA GLY A 126 8.25 19.11 6.27
C GLY A 126 8.59 17.71 5.78
N ARG A 127 9.36 17.66 4.70
CA ARG A 127 9.70 16.41 4.02
C ARG A 127 10.48 15.52 4.99
N ALA A 128 9.80 14.62 5.68
CA ALA A 128 10.47 13.56 6.42
C ALA A 128 11.33 12.78 5.41
N PRO A 129 12.56 12.35 5.76
CA PRO A 129 13.21 11.30 5.00
C PRO A 129 12.20 10.16 4.91
N SER A 130 11.81 9.83 3.68
CA SER A 130 10.69 8.96 3.35
C SER A 130 10.77 7.66 4.16
N GLY A 131 10.04 7.62 5.27
CA GLY A 131 9.89 6.47 6.17
C GLY A 131 8.79 5.51 5.73
N GLY A 132 8.22 5.70 4.53
CA GLY A 132 7.55 4.61 3.85
C GLY A 132 8.64 3.63 3.45
N ALA A 133 8.54 2.37 3.90
CA ALA A 133 9.49 1.31 3.55
C ALA A 133 9.89 1.46 2.08
N ALA A 134 11.19 1.68 1.85
CA ALA A 134 11.70 1.83 0.50
C ALA A 134 11.23 0.61 -0.30
N CYS A 135 10.71 0.86 -1.50
CA CYS A 135 10.23 -0.21 -2.34
C CYS A 135 11.33 -1.27 -2.50
N PRO A 136 11.01 -2.57 -2.37
CA PRO A 136 12.01 -3.64 -2.49
C PRO A 136 12.83 -3.51 -3.78
N ALA A 137 14.07 -4.01 -3.77
CA ALA A 137 14.90 -4.02 -4.96
C ALA A 137 14.15 -4.65 -6.15
N GLY A 138 14.21 -4.00 -7.32
CA GLY A 138 13.44 -4.41 -8.49
C GLY A 138 11.99 -3.91 -8.52
N SER A 139 11.59 -3.00 -7.64
CA SER A 139 10.32 -2.27 -7.71
C SER A 139 10.53 -0.76 -7.66
N SER A 140 9.54 0.00 -8.11
CA SER A 140 9.57 1.46 -8.17
C SER A 140 8.37 2.07 -7.47
N PRO A 141 8.55 3.18 -6.73
CA PRO A 141 7.43 3.82 -6.05
C PRO A 141 6.45 4.43 -7.06
N TYR A 142 5.16 4.29 -6.77
CA TYR A 142 4.07 4.92 -7.51
C TYR A 142 3.08 5.54 -6.55
N VAL A 143 2.66 6.75 -6.85
CA VAL A 143 1.68 7.50 -6.07
C VAL A 143 0.32 7.34 -6.72
N ILE A 144 -0.62 6.73 -6.00
CA ILE A 144 -2.01 6.56 -6.43
C ILE A 144 -2.61 7.91 -6.83
N ARG A 145 -3.25 7.95 -7.99
CA ARG A 145 -3.92 9.12 -8.56
C ARG A 145 -5.44 8.96 -8.50
N ARG A 146 -6.17 10.04 -8.76
CA ARG A 146 -7.62 9.99 -8.89
C ARG A 146 -8.03 9.01 -9.99
N GLY A 147 -8.90 8.06 -9.66
CA GLY A 147 -9.41 7.06 -10.59
C GLY A 147 -8.53 5.82 -10.74
N ASP A 148 -7.39 5.75 -10.05
CA ASP A 148 -6.57 4.55 -10.04
C ASP A 148 -7.28 3.39 -9.33
N THR A 149 -7.20 2.22 -9.94
CA THR A 149 -7.49 0.92 -9.32
C THR A 149 -6.29 0.02 -9.53
N PHE A 150 -6.14 -1.03 -8.72
CA PHE A 150 -5.09 -2.02 -8.97
C PHE A 150 -5.21 -2.64 -10.37
N TYR A 151 -6.42 -2.82 -10.89
CA TYR A 151 -6.65 -3.29 -12.25
C TYR A 151 -6.12 -2.29 -13.29
N ALA A 152 -6.51 -1.01 -13.22
CA ALA A 152 -6.06 -0.01 -14.18
C ALA A 152 -4.54 0.20 -14.13
N ILE A 153 -3.96 0.19 -12.93
CA ILE A 153 -2.51 0.27 -12.72
C ILE A 153 -1.83 -0.97 -13.32
N SER A 154 -2.32 -2.19 -13.04
CA SER A 154 -1.69 -3.41 -13.53
C SER A 154 -1.68 -3.44 -15.06
N GLN A 155 -2.77 -3.06 -15.72
CA GLN A 155 -2.83 -2.94 -17.18
C GLN A 155 -1.81 -1.94 -17.71
N ARG A 156 -1.72 -0.77 -17.10
CA ARG A 156 -0.76 0.29 -17.49
C ARG A 156 0.69 -0.18 -17.42
N PHE A 157 1.04 -0.94 -16.39
CA PHE A 157 2.40 -1.41 -16.17
C PHE A 157 2.70 -2.79 -16.79
N GLY A 158 1.71 -3.47 -17.38
CA GLY A 158 1.87 -4.81 -17.93
C GLY A 158 2.08 -5.87 -16.85
N LEU A 159 1.32 -5.77 -15.76
CA LEU A 159 1.36 -6.64 -14.59
C LEU A 159 0.00 -7.34 -14.41
N THR A 160 -0.02 -8.41 -13.63
CA THR A 160 -1.29 -8.94 -13.08
C THR A 160 -1.64 -8.20 -11.80
N VAL A 161 -2.94 -8.11 -11.47
CA VAL A 161 -3.40 -7.58 -10.19
C VAL A 161 -2.77 -8.35 -9.02
N ALA A 162 -2.64 -9.67 -9.16
CA ALA A 162 -2.00 -10.52 -8.16
C ALA A 162 -0.53 -10.17 -7.92
N ALA A 163 0.25 -9.91 -8.99
CA ALA A 163 1.64 -9.49 -8.86
C ALA A 163 1.76 -8.12 -8.17
N LEU A 164 0.86 -7.18 -8.52
CA LEU A 164 0.82 -5.88 -7.88
C LEU A 164 0.46 -5.97 -6.39
N GLN A 165 -0.51 -6.82 -6.03
CA GLN A 165 -0.92 -7.03 -4.63
C GLN A 165 0.15 -7.77 -3.82
N ALA A 166 0.83 -8.76 -4.40
CA ALA A 166 1.94 -9.45 -3.76
C ALA A 166 3.12 -8.51 -3.45
N ALA A 167 3.36 -7.52 -4.32
CA ALA A 167 4.39 -6.50 -4.10
C ALA A 167 4.01 -5.46 -3.03
N ASN A 168 2.74 -5.42 -2.59
CA ASN A 168 2.21 -4.43 -1.66
C ASN A 168 1.47 -5.11 -0.49
N PRO A 169 2.16 -5.93 0.33
CA PRO A 169 1.53 -6.59 1.47
C PRO A 169 0.95 -5.54 2.43
N GLY A 170 -0.31 -5.74 2.83
CA GLY A 170 -1.04 -4.83 3.72
C GLY A 170 -1.78 -3.68 3.02
N VAL A 171 -1.65 -3.50 1.70
CA VAL A 171 -2.48 -2.55 0.94
C VAL A 171 -3.80 -3.22 0.55
N ASN A 172 -4.92 -2.60 0.91
CA ASN A 172 -6.25 -3.02 0.46
C ASN A 172 -6.55 -2.45 -0.96
N PRO A 173 -6.67 -3.28 -2.00
CA PRO A 173 -6.91 -2.83 -3.38
C PRO A 173 -8.24 -2.09 -3.59
N ASN A 174 -9.21 -2.32 -2.71
CA ASN A 174 -10.55 -1.73 -2.78
C ASN A 174 -10.69 -0.44 -1.97
N ALA A 175 -9.65 -0.05 -1.24
CA ALA A 175 -9.64 1.13 -0.37
C ALA A 175 -8.40 2.00 -0.62
N LEU A 176 -8.03 2.17 -1.89
CA LEU A 176 -6.89 2.98 -2.27
C LEU A 176 -7.16 4.46 -1.98
N GLN A 177 -6.18 5.12 -1.38
CA GLN A 177 -6.24 6.55 -1.11
C GLN A 177 -5.45 7.31 -2.16
N ILE A 178 -6.04 8.35 -2.72
CA ILE A 178 -5.31 9.28 -3.58
C ILE A 178 -4.09 9.81 -2.82
N GLY A 179 -2.90 9.75 -3.43
CA GLY A 179 -1.64 10.14 -2.80
C GLY A 179 -0.96 9.04 -1.97
N GLN A 180 -1.57 7.86 -1.84
CA GLN A 180 -0.93 6.68 -1.25
C GLN A 180 0.24 6.22 -2.12
N LEU A 181 1.36 5.87 -1.47
CA LEU A 181 2.50 5.28 -2.16
C LEU A 181 2.36 3.76 -2.15
N ILE A 182 2.50 3.16 -3.33
CA ILE A 182 2.59 1.72 -3.55
C ILE A 182 3.88 1.43 -4.32
N CYS A 183 4.34 0.18 -4.29
CA CYS A 183 5.47 -0.30 -5.05
C CYS A 183 5.00 -1.02 -6.30
N ILE A 184 5.39 -0.52 -7.47
CA ILE A 184 5.18 -1.19 -8.75
C ILE A 184 6.36 -2.14 -8.93
N PRO A 185 6.14 -3.47 -8.90
CA PRO A 185 7.21 -4.39 -9.23
C PRO A 185 7.64 -4.11 -10.67
N GLY A 186 8.95 -4.13 -10.92
CA GLY A 186 9.47 -4.12 -12.29
C GLY A 186 8.79 -5.23 -13.07
N ARG A 187 8.65 -5.04 -14.39
CA ARG A 187 8.22 -6.13 -15.27
C ARG A 187 9.17 -7.30 -15.04
N ARG A 188 8.73 -8.28 -14.25
CA ARG A 188 9.40 -9.56 -14.20
C ARG A 188 9.40 -10.01 -15.67
N PRO A 189 10.56 -10.36 -16.25
CA PRO A 189 10.57 -10.98 -17.56
C PRO A 189 9.47 -12.05 -17.58
N PRO A 190 8.65 -12.15 -18.64
CA PRO A 190 7.65 -13.20 -18.72
C PRO A 190 8.32 -14.48 -18.29
N ALA A 191 7.75 -15.16 -17.28
CA ALA A 191 8.33 -16.38 -16.73
C ALA A 191 8.67 -17.26 -17.93
N THR A 192 9.97 -17.54 -18.10
CA THR A 192 10.44 -18.41 -19.17
C THR A 192 9.62 -19.69 -19.06
N THR A 193 8.85 -19.97 -20.11
CA THR A 193 7.91 -21.07 -20.11
C THR A 193 8.73 -22.33 -20.26
N VAL A 194 9.04 -22.96 -19.13
CA VAL A 194 9.82 -24.19 -19.13
C VAL A 194 8.97 -25.25 -19.79
N ARG A 195 9.49 -25.88 -20.84
CA ARG A 195 8.95 -27.12 -21.39
C ARG A 195 10.08 -28.10 -21.63
N CYS A 196 10.10 -29.15 -20.83
CA CYS A 196 11.12 -30.18 -20.91
C CYS A 196 10.50 -31.54 -20.67
N SER A 197 10.85 -32.52 -21.49
CA SER A 197 10.54 -33.91 -21.19
C SER A 197 11.75 -34.77 -21.49
N THR A 198 12.03 -35.73 -20.61
CA THR A 198 13.10 -36.71 -20.83
C THR A 198 12.61 -38.11 -20.48
N VAL A 199 13.06 -39.07 -21.28
CA VAL A 199 12.79 -40.49 -21.04
C VAL A 199 13.72 -40.97 -19.94
N LEU A 200 13.17 -41.75 -19.02
CA LEU A 200 13.92 -42.45 -17.99
C LEU A 200 14.11 -43.89 -18.43
N ASN A 201 15.36 -44.33 -18.49
CA ASN A 201 15.73 -45.67 -18.91
C ASN A 201 15.80 -46.60 -17.68
N ALA A 202 15.42 -47.86 -17.89
CA ALA A 202 15.64 -48.93 -16.93
C ALA A 202 17.11 -49.03 -16.48
N THR A 203 17.30 -49.41 -15.23
CA THR A 203 18.57 -49.91 -14.73
C THR A 203 18.60 -51.43 -14.73
N SER A 204 19.74 -52.03 -14.42
CA SER A 204 19.87 -53.49 -14.25
C SER A 204 18.96 -54.05 -13.15
N SER A 205 18.53 -53.21 -12.20
CA SER A 205 17.60 -53.59 -11.13
C SER A 205 16.15 -53.72 -11.61
N ALA A 206 15.79 -53.17 -12.77
CA ALA A 206 14.45 -53.21 -13.33
C ALA A 206 14.46 -53.17 -14.87
N PRO A 207 14.98 -54.21 -15.56
CA PRO A 207 15.26 -54.18 -17.01
C PRO A 207 14.03 -54.03 -17.92
N GLY A 208 12.81 -54.30 -17.41
CA GLY A 208 11.56 -54.10 -18.14
C GLY A 208 10.86 -52.76 -17.85
N ALA A 209 11.46 -51.90 -17.02
CA ALA A 209 10.85 -50.65 -16.63
C ALA A 209 11.07 -49.55 -17.68
N SER A 210 10.14 -48.61 -17.72
CA SER A 210 10.30 -47.37 -18.48
C SER A 210 9.65 -46.21 -17.74
N GLY A 211 10.10 -45.00 -18.00
CA GLY A 211 9.47 -43.83 -17.43
C GLY A 211 9.72 -42.56 -18.22
N ARG A 212 9.10 -41.49 -17.77
CA ARG A 212 9.27 -40.16 -18.34
C ARG A 212 9.02 -39.12 -17.27
N VAL A 213 9.75 -38.02 -17.36
CA VAL A 213 9.53 -36.83 -16.56
C VAL A 213 9.19 -35.66 -17.46
N TRP A 214 8.30 -34.81 -17.00
CA TRP A 214 7.90 -33.54 -17.61
C TRP A 214 8.14 -32.41 -16.61
N LEU A 215 8.78 -31.35 -17.07
CA LEU A 215 8.87 -30.08 -16.37
C LEU A 215 8.15 -29.05 -17.24
N ASP A 216 7.05 -28.52 -16.73
CA ASP A 216 6.19 -27.57 -17.42
C ASP A 216 5.90 -26.35 -16.54
N THR A 217 5.48 -25.25 -17.17
CA THR A 217 4.91 -24.11 -16.44
C THR A 217 3.39 -24.18 -16.51
N ASN A 218 2.72 -24.20 -15.36
CA ASN A 218 1.26 -24.24 -15.32
C ASN A 218 0.62 -22.86 -15.58
N SER A 219 -0.72 -22.82 -15.63
CA SER A 219 -1.48 -21.59 -15.92
C SER A 219 -1.28 -20.46 -14.90
N ALA A 220 -0.83 -20.77 -13.68
CA ALA A 220 -0.49 -19.81 -12.65
C ALA A 220 0.97 -19.31 -12.72
N GLY A 221 1.76 -19.79 -13.70
CA GLY A 221 3.17 -19.45 -13.85
C GLY A 221 4.11 -20.22 -12.92
N ASN A 222 3.63 -21.27 -12.25
CA ASN A 222 4.42 -22.10 -11.34
C ASN A 222 5.05 -23.27 -12.11
N LEU A 223 6.21 -23.75 -11.62
CA LEU A 223 6.86 -24.94 -12.16
C LEU A 223 6.09 -26.18 -11.69
N GLU A 224 5.55 -26.93 -12.64
CA GLU A 224 4.92 -28.23 -12.44
C GLU A 224 5.87 -29.33 -12.90
N ILE A 225 6.09 -30.32 -12.04
CA ILE A 225 6.99 -31.44 -12.31
C ILE A 225 6.19 -32.72 -12.19
N THR A 226 6.10 -33.48 -13.27
CA THR A 226 5.39 -34.76 -13.32
C THR A 226 6.35 -35.88 -13.67
N VAL A 227 6.31 -36.97 -12.92
CA VAL A 227 7.11 -38.17 -13.18
C VAL A 227 6.18 -39.36 -13.33
N SER A 228 6.44 -40.19 -14.33
CA SER A 228 5.74 -41.45 -14.54
C SER A 228 6.71 -42.61 -14.70
N GLY A 229 6.28 -43.79 -14.26
CA GLY A 229 6.99 -45.05 -14.43
C GLY A 229 6.02 -46.20 -14.69
N PHE A 230 6.44 -47.14 -15.53
CA PHE A 230 5.71 -48.33 -15.93
C PHE A 230 6.63 -49.56 -15.87
N GLY A 231 6.06 -50.73 -15.58
CA GLY A 231 6.83 -51.96 -15.44
C GLY A 231 7.76 -51.98 -14.23
N LEU A 232 7.49 -51.15 -13.21
CA LEU A 232 8.30 -51.09 -12.00
C LEU A 232 8.02 -52.31 -11.10
N PRO A 233 9.06 -53.01 -10.60
CA PRO A 233 8.87 -54.06 -9.60
C PRO A 233 8.22 -53.53 -8.32
N ALA A 234 7.73 -54.40 -7.44
CA ALA A 234 7.20 -53.97 -6.15
C ALA A 234 8.28 -53.21 -5.34
N PRO A 235 8.00 -52.03 -4.77
CA PRO A 235 8.99 -51.25 -4.00
C PRO A 235 9.62 -52.03 -2.84
N SER A 236 8.88 -53.00 -2.29
CA SER A 236 9.32 -53.86 -1.18
C SER A 236 10.54 -54.71 -1.52
N ILE A 237 10.76 -55.03 -2.80
CA ILE A 237 11.97 -55.72 -3.28
C ILE A 237 13.23 -54.91 -2.96
N PHE A 238 13.10 -53.58 -2.90
CA PHE A 238 14.18 -52.65 -2.59
C PHE A 238 14.07 -52.04 -1.18
N GLY A 239 13.26 -52.64 -0.30
CA GLY A 239 13.10 -52.20 1.08
C GLY A 239 12.27 -50.93 1.26
N GLY A 240 11.46 -50.52 0.27
CA GLY A 240 10.54 -49.39 0.39
C GLY A 240 9.07 -49.79 0.26
N THR A 241 8.19 -48.84 0.48
CA THR A 241 6.72 -49.03 0.39
C THR A 241 6.10 -48.26 -0.78
N ALA A 242 6.81 -47.29 -1.33
CA ALA A 242 6.40 -46.50 -2.48
C ALA A 242 7.63 -46.05 -3.27
N TYR A 243 7.43 -45.71 -4.54
CA TYR A 243 8.45 -45.02 -5.31
C TYR A 243 8.41 -43.51 -5.08
N GLY A 244 9.56 -42.87 -5.27
CA GLY A 244 9.66 -41.43 -5.48
C GLY A 244 10.83 -41.11 -6.39
N ALA A 245 10.73 -39.98 -7.08
CA ALA A 245 11.75 -39.51 -7.98
C ALA A 245 12.61 -38.43 -7.30
N ASN A 246 13.92 -38.64 -7.31
CA ASN A 246 14.89 -37.62 -6.95
C ASN A 246 15.38 -36.95 -8.24
N ILE A 247 15.14 -35.65 -8.33
CA ILE A 247 15.52 -34.81 -9.46
C ILE A 247 16.59 -33.85 -8.97
N VAL A 248 17.79 -33.96 -9.54
CA VAL A 248 18.93 -33.09 -9.21
C VAL A 248 19.14 -32.13 -10.36
N VAL A 249 18.95 -30.83 -10.12
CA VAL A 249 19.12 -29.75 -11.11
C VAL A 249 19.96 -28.65 -10.47
N ASP A 250 21.08 -28.30 -11.10
CA ASP A 250 22.00 -27.25 -10.64
C ASP A 250 22.36 -27.35 -9.13
N GLY A 251 22.57 -28.58 -8.65
CA GLY A 251 22.88 -28.87 -7.24
C GLY A 251 21.68 -28.88 -6.29
N THR A 252 20.49 -28.50 -6.74
CA THR A 252 19.24 -28.58 -5.95
C THR A 252 18.59 -29.95 -6.12
N GLN A 253 18.28 -30.61 -5.00
CA GLN A 253 17.51 -31.86 -4.99
C GLN A 253 16.02 -31.57 -4.82
N ILE A 254 15.21 -32.21 -5.65
CA ILE A 254 13.76 -32.12 -5.64
C ILE A 254 13.20 -33.54 -5.55
N TRP A 255 12.41 -33.80 -4.52
CA TRP A 255 11.76 -35.09 -4.31
C TRP A 255 10.30 -35.04 -4.78
N VAL A 256 9.93 -35.97 -5.65
CA VAL A 256 8.57 -36.14 -6.15
C VAL A 256 8.04 -37.48 -5.65
N PRO A 257 7.14 -37.51 -4.64
CA PRO A 257 6.52 -38.76 -4.22
C PRO A 257 5.64 -39.32 -5.34
N MET A 258 5.70 -40.64 -5.56
CA MET A 258 4.90 -41.31 -6.59
C MET A 258 3.88 -42.26 -5.95
N VAL A 259 2.71 -42.34 -6.56
CA VAL A 259 1.62 -43.24 -6.18
C VAL A 259 1.30 -44.18 -7.32
N GLN A 260 0.91 -45.42 -6.98
CA GLN A 260 0.48 -46.39 -7.96
C GLN A 260 -0.96 -46.11 -8.38
N THR A 261 -1.19 -46.07 -9.69
CA THR A 261 -2.50 -45.97 -10.32
C THR A 261 -3.15 -47.35 -10.39
N VAL A 262 -4.46 -47.38 -10.63
CA VAL A 262 -5.23 -48.63 -10.80
C VAL A 262 -4.77 -49.48 -12.00
N GLU A 263 -4.10 -48.86 -12.98
CA GLU A 263 -3.52 -49.51 -14.16
C GLU A 263 -2.09 -50.02 -13.91
N GLY A 264 -1.61 -49.96 -12.66
CA GLY A 264 -0.27 -50.42 -12.28
C GLY A 264 0.87 -49.46 -12.65
N ARG A 265 0.58 -48.29 -13.25
CA ARG A 265 1.56 -47.22 -13.47
C ARG A 265 1.86 -46.50 -12.16
N TRP A 266 3.08 -45.99 -12.00
CA TRP A 266 3.42 -45.09 -10.90
C TRP A 266 3.51 -43.65 -11.42
N THR A 267 2.89 -42.70 -10.72
CA THR A 267 2.91 -41.28 -11.10
C THR A 267 3.07 -40.37 -9.90
N GLY A 268 3.71 -39.22 -10.08
CA GLY A 268 3.84 -38.19 -9.05
C GLY A 268 3.91 -36.81 -9.67
N THR A 269 3.22 -35.83 -9.07
CA THR A 269 3.25 -34.43 -9.50
C THR A 269 3.48 -33.51 -8.31
N ILE A 270 4.35 -32.52 -8.47
CA ILE A 270 4.52 -31.41 -7.52
C ILE A 270 4.48 -30.06 -8.25
N VAL A 271 4.12 -29.01 -7.52
CA VAL A 271 4.14 -27.63 -8.01
C VAL A 271 5.05 -26.78 -7.11
N ARG A 272 5.92 -25.96 -7.71
CA ARG A 272 6.84 -25.06 -7.00
C ARG A 272 6.72 -23.61 -7.50
N PRO A 273 7.09 -22.62 -6.67
CA PRO A 273 7.09 -21.22 -7.09
C PRO A 273 7.94 -20.95 -8.34
N PRO A 274 7.69 -19.84 -9.07
CA PRO A 274 8.34 -19.58 -10.36
C PRO A 274 9.85 -19.35 -10.20
N VAL A 275 10.66 -20.10 -10.94
CA VAL A 275 12.13 -20.03 -10.90
C VAL A 275 12.66 -19.10 -12.01
N PRO A 276 13.59 -18.17 -11.72
CA PRO A 276 14.01 -17.15 -12.71
C PRO A 276 14.80 -17.68 -13.90
N ASN A 277 15.48 -18.84 -13.77
CA ASN A 277 16.27 -19.47 -14.82
C ASN A 277 16.26 -20.99 -14.57
N ILE A 278 15.62 -21.79 -15.43
CA ILE A 278 15.87 -23.23 -15.48
C ILE A 278 16.78 -23.48 -16.68
N VAL A 279 18.10 -23.38 -16.48
CA VAL A 279 19.05 -24.00 -17.42
C VAL A 279 19.27 -25.42 -16.91
N ALA A 280 18.26 -26.28 -17.02
CA ALA A 280 18.33 -27.60 -16.39
C ALA A 280 19.29 -28.53 -17.14
N ARG A 281 20.52 -28.58 -16.64
CA ARG A 281 21.34 -29.79 -16.71
C ARG A 281 21.19 -30.52 -15.39
N GLY A 282 20.75 -31.76 -15.46
CA GLY A 282 20.44 -32.51 -14.26
C GLY A 282 20.33 -34.00 -14.48
N ARG A 283 19.95 -34.71 -13.41
CA ARG A 283 19.71 -36.15 -13.45
C ARG A 283 18.46 -36.48 -12.66
N VAL A 284 17.71 -37.45 -13.16
CA VAL A 284 16.57 -38.02 -12.46
C VAL A 284 16.88 -39.47 -12.12
N GLY A 285 16.48 -39.87 -10.92
CA GLY A 285 16.48 -41.26 -10.47
C GLY A 285 15.17 -41.59 -9.75
N VAL A 286 14.58 -42.75 -10.02
CA VAL A 286 13.40 -43.26 -9.31
C VAL A 286 13.85 -44.31 -8.29
N TYR A 287 13.44 -44.14 -7.03
CA TYR A 287 13.89 -44.90 -5.87
C TYR A 287 12.70 -45.43 -5.07
N PRO A 288 12.85 -46.49 -4.27
CA PRO A 288 14.10 -47.16 -3.83
C PRO A 288 14.83 -47.95 -4.92
N GLY A 289 16.16 -48.12 -4.74
CA GLY A 289 17.07 -48.93 -5.58
C GLY A 289 17.05 -48.52 -7.06
N PRO A 290 17.82 -47.49 -7.50
CA PRO A 290 17.49 -46.67 -8.67
C PRO A 290 16.98 -47.52 -9.83
N VAL A 291 15.67 -47.55 -10.05
CA VAL A 291 15.01 -48.45 -11.02
C VAL A 291 14.89 -47.81 -12.40
N LEU A 292 14.83 -46.49 -12.41
CA LEU A 292 14.84 -45.67 -13.62
C LEU A 292 15.84 -44.53 -13.45
N THR A 293 16.53 -44.17 -14.52
CA THR A 293 17.38 -42.98 -14.54
C THR A 293 17.48 -42.35 -15.92
N GLY A 294 17.69 -41.03 -15.96
CA GLY A 294 17.89 -40.30 -17.21
C GLY A 294 18.48 -38.91 -16.97
N PRO A 295 19.14 -38.32 -17.99
CA PRO A 295 19.58 -36.94 -17.93
C PRO A 295 18.40 -35.98 -18.13
N LEU A 296 18.41 -34.87 -17.41
CA LEU A 296 17.69 -33.66 -17.81
C LEU A 296 18.67 -32.84 -18.66
N ALA A 297 18.43 -32.82 -19.97
CA ALA A 297 19.21 -32.04 -20.92
C ALA A 297 18.25 -31.14 -21.73
N ASP A 298 18.70 -29.91 -21.98
CA ASP A 298 18.07 -28.95 -22.89
C ASP A 298 16.64 -28.48 -22.52
N CYS A 299 16.35 -28.34 -21.23
CA CYS A 299 15.14 -27.64 -20.81
C CYS A 299 15.27 -26.14 -21.17
N ARG A 300 14.32 -25.63 -21.97
CA ARG A 300 14.24 -24.24 -22.43
C ARG A 300 12.94 -23.60 -21.98
#